data_AF-A0A2T7FUE5-F1
#
_entry.id   AF-A0A2T7FUE5-F1
#
_cell.length_a   1.000
_cell.length_b   1.000
_cell.length_c   1.000
_cell.angle_alpha   90.00
_cell.angle_beta   90.00
_cell.angle_gamma   90.00
#
_symmetry.space_group_name_H-M   'P 1'
#
loop_
_entity.id
_entity.type
_entity.pdbx_description
1 polymer ?
#
loop_
_entity_poly.entity_id
_entity_poly.type
_entity_poly.pdbx_seq_one_letter_code
_entity_poly.pdbx_strand_id
1 'polypeptide(L)'
;MRRSKGTIQRIAQTGAVMGLLSAATAAVAESPTLQNDFTFRRVGVPQSGARNRITVQIAPAAPGGPSAPSAAGAAPPIPQAAASPAIAGLAPRSGGVDWYWDAISPSLDEVTSFSLETAVAALGSAPDGQAMPAPRLQGMSELAHRYGRDILAATIGTNVSPALVLAVISVESAGRPDAVSSAGAQGLMQLMPPTAARFGVTNAFDPAQNIKGGTAYLDWLLGEFDNGVIFALAGYNAGEGAVRNNNGVPPYAETLAYVPKVLSAWEVARGLCMTPPELVTDGCVFATSSN
;
A
#
# COMPACT_ATOMS: atom_id res chain seq x y z
N MET A 1 -51.21 70.13 5.90
CA MET A 1 -49.74 69.90 5.87
C MET A 1 -49.23 69.73 7.29
N ARG A 2 -48.38 68.70 7.49
CA ARG A 2 -47.43 68.43 8.60
C ARG A 2 -47.91 68.18 10.05
N ARG A 3 -47.95 66.87 10.33
CA ARG A 3 -47.63 66.06 11.53
C ARG A 3 -46.73 66.68 12.63
N SER A 4 -47.01 66.30 13.89
CA SER A 4 -46.03 65.77 14.88
C SER A 4 -46.78 65.15 16.09
N LYS A 5 -46.88 63.81 16.18
CA LYS A 5 -46.22 62.91 17.16
C LYS A 5 -46.41 63.27 18.65
N GLY A 6 -47.30 62.53 19.31
CA GLY A 6 -47.42 62.45 20.77
C GLY A 6 -46.74 61.20 21.33
N THR A 7 -45.90 61.40 22.34
CA THR A 7 -45.27 60.39 23.18
C THR A 7 -46.25 59.98 24.28
N ILE A 8 -46.49 58.68 24.48
CA ILE A 8 -47.24 58.19 25.66
C ILE A 8 -46.40 57.16 26.42
N GLN A 9 -46.43 57.39 27.73
CA GLN A 9 -45.76 56.80 28.86
C GLN A 9 -46.13 55.33 29.09
N ARG A 10 -45.16 54.56 29.60
CA ARG A 10 -45.32 53.17 30.06
C ARG A 10 -46.15 53.10 31.35
N ILE A 11 -47.10 52.17 31.42
CA ILE A 11 -47.61 51.61 32.69
C ILE A 11 -47.59 50.09 32.58
N ALA A 12 -47.05 49.47 33.62
CA ALA A 12 -46.84 48.04 33.81
C ALA A 12 -48.16 47.25 33.91
N GLN A 13 -48.19 46.07 33.30
CA GLN A 13 -49.10 44.99 33.70
C GLN A 13 -48.30 43.69 33.75
N THR A 14 -48.12 43.20 34.97
CA THR A 14 -47.77 41.82 35.32
C THR A 14 -49.00 40.94 35.14
N GLY A 15 -48.89 39.83 34.38
CA GLY A 15 -49.96 38.86 34.22
C GLY A 15 -49.52 37.61 33.46
N ALA A 16 -49.03 36.63 34.21
CA ALA A 16 -48.94 35.18 33.97
C ALA A 16 -48.88 34.66 32.52
N VAL A 17 -47.70 34.16 32.10
CA VAL A 17 -47.57 33.19 31.01
C VAL A 17 -47.34 31.81 31.63
N MET A 18 -48.30 30.91 31.40
CA MET A 18 -48.24 29.50 31.76
C MET A 18 -47.26 28.80 30.81
N GLY A 19 -46.06 28.46 31.30
CA GLY A 19 -45.07 27.72 30.54
C GLY A 19 -45.42 26.24 30.47
N LEU A 20 -45.75 25.75 29.27
CA LEU A 20 -45.72 24.33 28.94
C LEU A 20 -44.26 23.86 28.93
N LEU A 21 -43.84 23.11 29.95
CA LEU A 21 -42.61 22.33 29.89
C LEU A 21 -42.82 21.11 28.99
N SER A 22 -42.35 21.18 27.75
CA SER A 22 -42.05 19.99 26.95
C SER A 22 -40.80 19.33 27.50
N ALA A 23 -40.95 18.19 28.18
CA ALA A 23 -39.83 17.34 28.54
C ALA A 23 -39.23 16.73 27.26
N ALA A 24 -38.09 17.25 26.82
CA ALA A 24 -37.25 16.59 25.83
C ALA A 24 -36.60 15.37 26.50
N THR A 25 -37.05 14.17 26.17
CA THR A 25 -36.34 12.94 26.51
C THR A 25 -35.04 12.91 25.70
N ALA A 26 -33.91 13.15 26.36
CA ALA A 26 -32.60 12.85 25.79
C ALA A 26 -32.47 11.33 25.67
N ALA A 27 -32.52 10.82 24.44
CA ALA A 27 -32.10 9.46 24.15
C ALA A 27 -30.58 9.38 24.35
N VAL A 28 -30.14 8.76 25.44
CA VAL A 28 -28.74 8.44 25.68
C VAL A 28 -28.38 7.26 24.78
N ALA A 29 -27.47 7.50 23.84
CA ALA A 29 -26.89 6.44 23.01
C ALA A 29 -25.94 5.58 23.86
N GLU A 30 -26.25 4.29 23.98
CA GLU A 30 -25.38 3.30 24.61
C GLU A 30 -24.19 3.02 23.69
N SER A 31 -22.99 3.40 24.14
CA SER A 31 -21.73 2.98 23.52
C SER A 31 -21.34 1.63 24.13
N PRO A 32 -21.06 0.57 23.33
CA PRO A 32 -20.59 -0.68 23.89
C PRO A 32 -19.18 -0.48 24.45
N THR A 33 -19.06 -0.50 25.78
CA THR A 33 -17.78 -0.45 26.48
C THR A 33 -17.03 -1.77 26.25
N LEU A 34 -15.80 -1.65 25.77
CA LEU A 34 -14.84 -2.74 25.69
C LEU A 34 -14.52 -3.24 27.11
N GLN A 35 -14.72 -4.55 27.33
CA GLN A 35 -14.13 -5.40 28.39
C GLN A 35 -14.53 -5.11 29.85
N ASN A 36 -15.48 -5.90 30.38
CA ASN A 36 -15.92 -5.83 31.78
C ASN A 36 -15.17 -6.75 32.77
N ASP A 37 -14.12 -7.48 32.36
CA ASP A 37 -13.41 -8.40 33.27
C ASP A 37 -11.88 -8.25 33.20
N PHE A 38 -11.37 -7.09 33.65
CA PHE A 38 -9.94 -6.90 33.91
C PHE A 38 -9.71 -6.67 35.40
N THR A 39 -9.17 -7.66 36.12
CA THR A 39 -8.76 -7.52 37.52
C THR A 39 -7.25 -7.60 37.65
N PHE A 40 -6.64 -6.51 38.14
CA PHE A 40 -5.22 -6.46 38.44
C PHE A 40 -4.91 -7.23 39.74
N ARG A 41 -4.26 -8.40 39.63
CA ARG A 41 -3.65 -9.03 40.81
C ARG A 41 -2.26 -8.42 41.04
N ARG A 42 -2.10 -7.64 42.11
CA ARG A 42 -0.79 -7.22 42.59
C ARG A 42 -0.14 -8.38 43.34
N VAL A 43 0.86 -9.00 42.74
CA VAL A 43 1.72 -9.98 43.41
C VAL A 43 2.79 -9.20 44.18
N GLY A 44 2.82 -9.37 45.50
CA GLY A 44 3.86 -8.79 46.35
C GLY A 44 5.23 -9.43 46.10
N VAL A 45 6.30 -8.64 46.17
CA VAL A 45 7.67 -9.14 46.01
C VAL A 45 8.01 -10.08 47.17
N PRO A 46 8.63 -11.26 46.92
CA PRO A 46 8.99 -12.19 47.99
C PRO A 46 10.01 -11.56 48.94
N GLN A 47 9.84 -11.74 50.25
CA GLN A 47 10.81 -11.28 51.24
C GLN A 47 12.14 -12.07 51.11
N SER A 48 13.24 -11.37 51.37
CA SER A 48 14.61 -11.90 51.31
C SER A 48 14.74 -13.16 52.18
N GLY A 49 15.00 -14.31 51.53
CA GLY A 49 15.19 -15.61 52.20
C GLY A 49 14.21 -16.73 51.80
N ALA A 50 13.21 -16.46 50.95
CA ALA A 50 12.30 -17.50 50.45
C ALA A 50 13.02 -18.53 49.56
N ARG A 51 12.97 -19.83 49.92
CA ARG A 51 13.67 -20.93 49.23
C ARG A 51 12.87 -21.64 48.14
N ASN A 52 11.78 -21.06 47.64
CA ASN A 52 11.08 -21.61 46.47
C ASN A 52 11.66 -20.98 45.21
N ARG A 53 12.77 -21.54 44.74
CA ARG A 53 13.30 -21.22 43.40
C ARG A 53 12.28 -21.68 42.36
N ILE A 54 11.89 -20.77 41.48
CA ILE A 54 11.20 -21.12 40.23
C ILE A 54 12.21 -21.95 39.43
N THR A 55 11.96 -23.25 39.33
CA THR A 55 12.72 -24.11 38.42
C THR A 55 12.34 -23.72 37.00
N VAL A 56 13.10 -22.81 36.39
CA VAL A 56 13.00 -22.53 34.95
C VAL A 56 13.53 -23.76 34.24
N GLN A 57 12.63 -24.69 33.89
CA GLN A 57 12.94 -25.74 32.93
C GLN A 57 12.91 -25.12 31.54
N ILE A 58 14.09 -24.84 30.99
CA ILE A 58 14.23 -24.58 29.55
C ILE A 58 14.14 -25.95 28.88
N ALA A 59 12.98 -26.27 28.31
CA ALA A 59 12.85 -27.43 27.44
C ALA A 59 13.69 -27.18 26.17
N PRO A 60 14.59 -28.10 25.76
CA PRO A 60 15.33 -27.97 24.53
C PRO A 60 14.47 -28.48 23.37
N ALA A 61 13.42 -27.74 23.00
CA ALA A 61 12.72 -27.76 21.71
C ALA A 61 11.34 -27.11 21.85
N ALA A 62 11.02 -26.19 20.95
CA ALA A 62 9.66 -25.68 20.77
C ALA A 62 8.77 -26.79 20.14
N PRO A 63 7.48 -26.89 20.50
CA PRO A 63 6.54 -27.76 19.81
C PRO A 63 6.41 -27.33 18.34
N GLY A 64 6.57 -28.27 17.42
CA GLY A 64 6.41 -28.03 15.99
C GLY A 64 5.02 -27.47 15.68
N GLY A 65 4.98 -26.30 15.05
CA GLY A 65 3.76 -25.75 14.48
C GLY A 65 3.22 -26.67 13.37
N PRO A 66 1.93 -26.54 13.00
CA PRO A 66 1.33 -27.34 11.94
C PRO A 66 2.14 -27.23 10.65
N SER A 67 2.49 -28.38 10.09
CA SER A 67 3.26 -28.52 8.86
C SER A 67 2.70 -27.64 7.75
N ALA A 68 3.57 -26.88 7.10
CA ALA A 68 3.25 -26.16 5.88
C ALA A 68 2.57 -27.10 4.86
N PRO A 69 1.53 -26.66 4.15
CA PRO A 69 0.97 -27.46 3.07
C PRO A 69 2.05 -27.74 2.02
N SER A 70 2.03 -28.98 1.53
CA SER A 70 2.88 -29.45 0.43
C SER A 70 2.87 -28.46 -0.72
N ALA A 71 4.06 -28.14 -1.22
CA ALA A 71 4.30 -27.33 -2.41
C ALA A 71 3.17 -27.53 -3.44
N ALA A 72 2.42 -26.45 -3.71
CA ALA A 72 1.56 -26.38 -4.87
C ALA A 72 2.41 -26.72 -6.09
N GLY A 73 1.94 -27.70 -6.86
CA GLY A 73 2.68 -28.30 -7.97
C GLY A 73 3.36 -27.25 -8.84
N ALA A 74 4.64 -27.51 -9.10
CA ALA A 74 5.44 -26.75 -10.04
C ALA A 74 4.66 -26.57 -11.35
N ALA A 75 4.43 -25.31 -11.72
CA ALA A 75 4.14 -24.99 -13.10
C ALA A 75 5.26 -25.60 -13.99
N PRO A 76 4.93 -26.16 -15.17
CA PRO A 76 5.95 -26.75 -16.03
C PRO A 76 7.04 -25.69 -16.32
N PRO A 77 8.33 -26.09 -16.27
CA PRO A 77 9.42 -25.15 -16.50
C PRO A 77 9.29 -24.60 -17.92
N ILE A 78 9.22 -23.27 -18.02
CA ILE A 78 9.60 -22.58 -19.25
C ILE A 78 11.03 -23.04 -19.58
N PRO A 79 11.36 -23.44 -20.82
CA PRO A 79 12.68 -23.96 -21.15
C PRO A 79 13.79 -23.04 -20.66
N GLN A 80 14.52 -23.50 -19.64
CA GLN A 80 15.69 -22.83 -19.09
C GLN A 80 16.81 -22.98 -20.10
N ALA A 81 17.16 -21.88 -20.78
CA ALA A 81 18.46 -21.80 -21.44
C ALA A 81 19.53 -21.88 -20.33
N ALA A 82 20.44 -22.84 -20.46
CA ALA A 82 21.52 -23.06 -19.51
C ALA A 82 22.37 -21.79 -19.37
N ALA A 83 22.38 -21.19 -18.17
CA ALA A 83 23.18 -20.01 -17.88
C ALA A 83 24.66 -20.40 -17.72
N SER A 84 25.47 -20.02 -18.70
CA SER A 84 26.91 -19.81 -18.52
C SER A 84 27.13 -18.47 -17.82
N PRO A 85 28.26 -18.23 -17.13
CA PRO A 85 28.52 -16.95 -16.49
C PRO A 85 28.48 -15.84 -17.54
N ALA A 86 27.68 -14.79 -17.28
CA ALA A 86 27.52 -13.68 -18.19
C ALA A 86 28.87 -12.99 -18.42
N ILE A 87 29.27 -12.89 -19.69
CA ILE A 87 30.39 -12.02 -20.10
C ILE A 87 29.90 -10.57 -19.97
N ALA A 88 30.64 -9.74 -19.25
CA ALA A 88 30.35 -8.32 -19.12
C ALA A 88 30.12 -7.67 -20.50
N GLY A 89 28.93 -7.11 -20.73
CA GLY A 89 28.59 -6.38 -21.96
C GLY A 89 27.56 -7.02 -22.91
N LEU A 90 26.94 -8.15 -22.54
CA LEU A 90 25.88 -8.82 -23.35
C LEU A 90 24.50 -8.85 -22.70
N ALA A 91 24.24 -7.98 -21.72
CA ALA A 91 22.87 -7.81 -21.22
C ALA A 91 21.93 -7.46 -22.38
N PRO A 92 20.73 -8.07 -22.47
CA PRO A 92 19.71 -7.67 -23.42
C PRO A 92 19.52 -6.15 -23.32
N ARG A 93 19.78 -5.41 -24.40
CA ARG A 93 19.60 -3.95 -24.43
C ARG A 93 18.17 -3.64 -24.01
N SER A 94 18.02 -2.89 -22.93
CA SER A 94 16.73 -2.50 -22.41
C SER A 94 16.19 -1.41 -23.33
N GLY A 95 15.34 -1.82 -24.27
CA GLY A 95 14.83 -0.91 -25.30
C GLY A 95 14.27 0.37 -24.68
N GLY A 96 14.97 1.49 -24.88
CA GLY A 96 14.52 2.84 -24.52
C GLY A 96 14.70 3.26 -23.05
N VAL A 97 15.22 2.38 -22.17
CA VAL A 97 15.39 2.69 -20.73
C VAL A 97 16.80 2.41 -20.20
N ASP A 98 17.76 2.12 -21.09
CA ASP A 98 19.16 1.87 -20.72
C ASP A 98 19.74 3.03 -19.87
N TRP A 99 19.39 4.28 -20.22
CA TRP A 99 19.80 5.49 -19.49
C TRP A 99 19.42 5.48 -18.00
N TYR A 100 18.33 4.79 -17.63
CA TYR A 100 17.88 4.69 -16.24
C TYR A 100 18.76 3.71 -15.46
N TRP A 101 19.07 2.57 -16.07
CA TRP A 101 19.89 1.51 -15.47
C TRP A 101 21.39 1.80 -15.54
N ASP A 102 21.82 2.76 -16.36
CA ASP A 102 23.16 3.35 -16.29
C ASP A 102 23.35 4.22 -15.02
N ALA A 103 22.27 4.78 -14.49
CA ALA A 103 22.29 5.65 -13.30
C ALA A 103 22.05 4.88 -11.99
N ILE A 104 21.40 3.71 -12.04
CA ILE A 104 21.03 2.91 -10.87
C ILE A 104 21.42 1.46 -11.11
N SER A 105 22.16 0.88 -10.17
CA SER A 105 22.50 -0.54 -10.25
C SER A 105 21.24 -1.42 -10.12
N PRO A 106 21.06 -2.42 -11.00
CA PRO A 106 19.99 -3.41 -10.85
C PRO A 106 20.32 -4.52 -9.83
N SER A 107 21.50 -4.52 -9.20
CA SER A 107 21.98 -5.60 -8.32
C SER A 107 21.53 -5.42 -6.87
N LEU A 108 21.22 -6.53 -6.19
CA LEU A 108 20.96 -6.58 -4.74
C LEU A 108 22.23 -6.31 -3.89
N ASP A 109 23.42 -6.41 -4.46
CA ASP A 109 24.68 -6.24 -3.72
C ASP A 109 25.04 -4.75 -3.50
N GLU A 110 24.36 -3.84 -4.20
CA GLU A 110 24.70 -2.42 -4.21
C GLU A 110 23.73 -1.62 -3.33
N VAL A 111 24.25 -0.98 -2.28
CA VAL A 111 23.43 -0.23 -1.31
C VAL A 111 22.62 0.89 -1.99
N THR A 112 23.17 1.51 -3.03
CA THR A 112 22.49 2.58 -3.79
C THR A 112 21.24 2.09 -4.51
N SER A 113 21.13 0.78 -4.80
CA SER A 113 19.96 0.15 -5.43
C SER A 113 18.73 0.06 -4.53
N PHE A 114 18.88 0.35 -3.23
CA PHE A 114 17.77 0.44 -2.28
C PHE A 114 17.28 1.88 -2.07
N SER A 115 17.98 2.87 -2.62
CA SER A 115 17.63 4.29 -2.46
C SER A 115 16.48 4.69 -3.38
N LEU A 116 15.28 4.89 -2.82
CA LEU A 116 14.15 5.45 -3.56
C LEU A 116 14.44 6.86 -4.08
N GLU A 117 15.12 7.70 -3.29
CA GLU A 117 15.48 9.06 -3.70
C GLU A 117 16.35 9.03 -4.97
N THR A 118 17.39 8.18 -4.98
CA THR A 118 18.24 8.00 -6.16
C THR A 118 17.46 7.40 -7.32
N ALA A 119 16.58 6.43 -7.04
CA ALA A 119 15.74 5.78 -8.03
C ALA A 119 14.82 6.75 -8.77
N VAL A 120 14.25 7.71 -8.04
CA VAL A 120 13.36 8.75 -8.57
C VAL A 120 14.17 9.86 -9.23
N ALA A 121 15.28 10.30 -8.64
CA ALA A 121 16.15 11.33 -9.21
C ALA A 121 16.67 10.93 -10.60
N ALA A 122 16.96 9.64 -10.81
CA ALA A 122 17.38 9.14 -12.11
C ALA A 122 16.34 9.40 -13.22
N LEU A 123 15.03 9.39 -12.92
CA LEU A 123 13.98 9.68 -13.90
C LEU A 123 14.16 11.06 -14.57
N GLY A 124 14.72 12.03 -13.83
CA GLY A 124 15.02 13.37 -14.34
C GLY A 124 16.26 13.45 -15.24
N SER A 125 17.03 12.36 -15.36
CA SER A 125 18.25 12.29 -16.18
C SER A 125 17.99 11.73 -17.58
N ALA A 126 16.71 11.54 -17.95
CA ALA A 126 16.32 11.02 -19.26
C ALA A 126 16.87 11.91 -20.41
N PRO A 127 17.47 11.31 -21.45
CA PRO A 127 17.82 12.02 -22.68
C PRO A 127 16.60 12.63 -23.36
N ASP A 128 16.84 13.63 -24.22
CA ASP A 128 15.77 14.27 -25.00
C ASP A 128 14.93 13.24 -25.76
N GLY A 129 13.61 13.31 -25.56
CA GLY A 129 12.65 12.40 -26.19
C GLY A 129 12.57 11.00 -25.57
N GLN A 130 13.31 10.71 -24.50
CA GLN A 130 13.32 9.41 -23.80
C GLN A 130 12.76 9.48 -22.38
N ALA A 131 12.09 10.58 -22.02
CA ALA A 131 11.44 10.74 -20.73
C ALA A 131 10.46 9.59 -20.46
N MET A 132 10.52 9.04 -19.25
CA MET A 132 9.63 7.96 -18.82
C MET A 132 8.17 8.45 -18.82
N PRO A 133 7.24 7.79 -19.53
CA PRO A 133 5.87 8.24 -19.58
C PRO A 133 5.22 8.22 -18.19
N ALA A 134 4.57 9.33 -17.83
CA ALA A 134 3.81 9.47 -16.60
C ALA A 134 2.29 9.51 -16.91
N PRO A 135 1.43 8.96 -16.03
CA PRO A 135 -0.01 9.13 -16.16
C PRO A 135 -0.39 10.61 -15.97
N ARG A 136 -1.46 11.05 -16.65
CA ARG A 136 -1.96 12.43 -16.52
C ARG A 136 -2.56 12.63 -15.13
N LEU A 137 -2.32 13.80 -14.53
CA LEU A 137 -2.85 14.17 -13.21
C LEU A 137 -4.37 13.97 -13.10
N GLN A 138 -5.13 14.38 -14.12
CA GLN A 138 -6.59 14.19 -14.14
C GLN A 138 -6.99 12.71 -14.07
N GLY A 139 -6.29 11.84 -14.81
CA GLY A 139 -6.55 10.40 -14.77
C GLY A 139 -6.23 9.80 -13.40
N MET A 140 -5.10 10.21 -12.81
CA MET A 140 -4.73 9.77 -11.45
C MET A 140 -5.72 10.26 -10.40
N SER A 141 -6.22 11.50 -10.52
CA SER A 141 -7.24 12.04 -9.62
C SER A 141 -8.57 11.28 -9.72
N GLU A 142 -8.98 10.87 -10.92
CA GLU A 142 -10.18 10.04 -11.12
C GLU A 142 -10.01 8.65 -10.50
N LEU A 143 -8.84 8.01 -10.69
CA LEU A 143 -8.53 6.73 -10.04
C LEU A 143 -8.53 6.86 -8.52
N ALA A 144 -7.93 7.92 -7.97
CA ALA A 144 -7.92 8.20 -6.54
C ALA A 144 -9.32 8.45 -5.99
N HIS A 145 -10.18 9.17 -6.73
CA HIS A 145 -11.57 9.39 -6.33
C HIS A 145 -12.36 8.08 -6.31
N ARG A 146 -12.19 7.25 -7.34
CA ARG A 146 -12.94 5.99 -7.50
C ARG A 146 -12.53 4.90 -6.52
N TYR A 147 -11.22 4.68 -6.37
CA TYR A 147 -10.67 3.54 -5.63
C TYR A 147 -9.94 3.94 -4.35
N GLY A 148 -9.82 5.22 -4.04
CA GLY A 148 -9.02 5.71 -2.90
C GLY A 148 -9.48 5.16 -1.55
N ARG A 149 -10.78 4.89 -1.37
CA ARG A 149 -11.29 4.24 -0.16
C ARG A 149 -10.81 2.79 -0.02
N ASP A 150 -10.87 2.02 -1.11
CA ASP A 150 -10.43 0.63 -1.12
C ASP A 150 -8.90 0.53 -0.97
N ILE A 151 -8.16 1.43 -1.63
CA ILE A 151 -6.70 1.57 -1.49
C ILE A 151 -6.33 1.89 -0.03
N LEU A 152 -6.98 2.90 0.56
CA LEU A 152 -6.72 3.27 1.95
C LEU A 152 -7.03 2.11 2.90
N ALA A 153 -8.14 1.40 2.70
CA ALA A 153 -8.48 0.25 3.52
C ALA A 153 -7.48 -0.90 3.38
N ALA A 154 -7.00 -1.17 2.17
CA ALA A 154 -6.06 -2.27 1.87
C ALA A 154 -4.65 -2.05 2.43
N THR A 155 -4.27 -0.79 2.69
CA THR A 155 -2.93 -0.41 3.19
C THR A 155 -2.85 -0.30 4.71
N ILE A 156 -3.98 -0.41 5.42
CA ILE A 156 -3.99 -0.39 6.89
C ILE A 156 -3.21 -1.60 7.43
N GLY A 157 -2.16 -1.32 8.20
CA GLY A 157 -1.34 -2.35 8.84
C GLY A 157 -0.29 -2.99 7.92
N THR A 158 -0.05 -2.42 6.74
CA THR A 158 1.02 -2.81 5.81
C THR A 158 2.10 -1.72 5.74
N ASN A 159 3.24 -2.04 5.14
CA ASN A 159 4.29 -1.09 4.78
C ASN A 159 4.12 -0.57 3.35
N VAL A 160 2.88 -0.44 2.85
CA VAL A 160 2.62 -0.01 1.47
C VAL A 160 1.86 1.30 1.47
N SER A 161 2.43 2.34 0.85
CA SER A 161 1.77 3.62 0.68
C SER A 161 0.55 3.52 -0.24
N PRO A 162 -0.58 4.15 0.09
CA PRO A 162 -1.68 4.35 -0.85
C PRO A 162 -1.24 4.91 -2.21
N ALA A 163 -0.25 5.81 -2.23
CA ALA A 163 0.29 6.37 -3.47
C ALA A 163 0.97 5.29 -4.34
N LEU A 164 1.69 4.34 -3.73
CA LEU A 164 2.30 3.23 -4.46
C LEU A 164 1.25 2.31 -5.07
N VAL A 165 0.21 1.96 -4.31
CA VAL A 165 -0.90 1.14 -4.82
C VAL A 165 -1.59 1.82 -6.00
N LEU A 166 -1.88 3.12 -5.89
CA LEU A 166 -2.49 3.90 -6.97
C LEU A 166 -1.59 3.92 -8.23
N ALA A 167 -0.28 4.09 -8.07
CA ALA A 167 0.67 4.04 -9.15
C ALA A 167 0.67 2.68 -9.87
N VAL A 168 0.72 1.58 -9.10
CA VAL A 168 0.65 0.22 -9.65
C VAL A 168 -0.65 0.00 -10.42
N ILE A 169 -1.82 0.34 -9.86
CA ILE A 169 -3.12 0.23 -10.56
C ILE A 169 -3.11 0.99 -11.89
N SER A 170 -2.52 2.19 -11.91
CA SER A 170 -2.46 3.02 -13.11
C SER A 170 -1.64 2.36 -14.24
N VAL A 171 -0.54 1.69 -13.87
CA VAL A 171 0.36 1.03 -14.82
C VAL A 171 -0.19 -0.32 -15.27
N GLU A 172 -0.80 -1.08 -14.36
CA GLU A 172 -1.27 -2.44 -14.60
C GLU A 172 -2.54 -2.49 -15.46
N SER A 173 -3.55 -1.70 -15.12
CA SER A 173 -4.88 -1.82 -15.74
C SER A 173 -5.44 -0.50 -16.28
N ALA A 174 -4.77 0.62 -15.98
CA ALA A 174 -5.33 1.97 -16.12
C ALA A 174 -6.69 2.13 -15.40
N GLY A 175 -6.91 1.38 -14.31
CA GLY A 175 -8.13 1.39 -13.51
C GLY A 175 -9.30 0.55 -14.05
N ARG A 176 -9.05 -0.35 -15.01
CA ARG A 176 -10.05 -1.27 -15.56
C ARG A 176 -10.17 -2.53 -14.69
N PRO A 177 -11.28 -2.73 -13.96
CA PRO A 177 -11.43 -3.86 -13.03
C PRO A 177 -11.67 -5.20 -13.74
N ASP A 178 -12.04 -5.17 -15.02
CA ASP A 178 -12.28 -6.33 -15.87
C ASP A 178 -11.08 -6.68 -16.77
N ALA A 179 -9.92 -6.03 -16.58
CA ALA A 179 -8.74 -6.25 -17.39
C ALA A 179 -8.21 -7.68 -17.27
N VAL A 180 -7.89 -8.30 -18.40
CA VAL A 180 -7.21 -9.60 -18.50
C VAL A 180 -6.03 -9.48 -19.46
N SER A 181 -4.82 -9.81 -19.01
CA SER A 181 -3.64 -9.85 -19.88
C SER A 181 -3.61 -11.10 -20.75
N SER A 182 -2.74 -11.12 -21.77
CA SER A 182 -2.50 -12.32 -22.58
C SER A 182 -1.92 -13.50 -21.78
N ALA A 183 -1.21 -13.21 -20.68
CA ALA A 183 -0.69 -14.21 -19.75
C ALA A 183 -1.75 -14.66 -18.71
N GLY A 184 -2.92 -14.01 -18.66
CA GLY A 184 -4.00 -14.34 -17.75
C GLY A 184 -3.98 -13.60 -16.41
N ALA A 185 -3.22 -12.50 -16.30
CA ALA A 185 -3.27 -11.60 -15.15
C ALA A 185 -4.61 -10.86 -15.11
N GLN A 186 -5.20 -10.65 -13.93
CA GLN A 186 -6.60 -10.23 -13.78
C GLN A 186 -6.79 -9.01 -12.88
N GLY A 187 -7.73 -8.15 -13.29
CA GLY A 187 -8.26 -7.04 -12.49
C GLY A 187 -7.33 -5.84 -12.37
N LEU A 188 -7.61 -4.98 -11.38
CA LEU A 188 -7.00 -3.66 -11.24
C LEU A 188 -5.48 -3.68 -11.10
N MET A 189 -4.96 -4.61 -10.31
CA MET A 189 -3.54 -4.79 -10.02
C MET A 189 -2.95 -6.00 -10.76
N GLN A 190 -3.66 -6.51 -11.78
CA GLN A 190 -3.21 -7.59 -12.67
C GLN A 190 -2.58 -8.78 -11.93
N LEU A 191 -3.34 -9.40 -11.02
CA LEU A 191 -2.87 -10.57 -10.29
C LEU A 191 -2.95 -11.81 -11.17
N MET A 192 -1.85 -12.56 -11.25
CA MET A 192 -1.90 -13.92 -11.78
C MET A 192 -2.77 -14.81 -10.88
N PRO A 193 -3.55 -15.77 -11.42
CA PRO A 193 -4.47 -16.58 -10.61
C PRO A 193 -3.81 -17.29 -9.40
N PRO A 194 -2.60 -17.86 -9.51
CA PRO A 194 -1.91 -18.43 -8.34
C PRO A 194 -1.58 -17.38 -7.26
N THR A 195 -1.19 -16.17 -7.67
CA THR A 195 -0.92 -15.05 -6.75
C THR A 195 -2.20 -14.57 -6.09
N ALA A 196 -3.28 -14.41 -6.86
CA ALA A 196 -4.61 -14.07 -6.33
C ALA A 196 -5.04 -15.07 -5.24
N ALA A 197 -4.92 -16.38 -5.51
CA ALA A 197 -5.23 -17.41 -4.54
C ALA A 197 -4.33 -17.35 -3.29
N ARG A 198 -3.02 -17.17 -3.45
CA ARG A 198 -2.06 -17.04 -2.35
C ARG A 198 -2.41 -15.90 -1.39
N PHE A 199 -2.93 -14.79 -1.92
CA PHE A 199 -3.30 -13.60 -1.14
C PHE A 199 -4.81 -13.47 -0.89
N GLY A 200 -5.55 -14.58 -0.96
CA GLY A 200 -6.94 -14.65 -0.49
C GLY A 200 -7.97 -13.96 -1.39
N VAL A 201 -7.65 -13.72 -2.65
CA VAL A 201 -8.55 -13.17 -3.66
C VAL A 201 -9.37 -14.29 -4.29
N THR A 202 -10.68 -14.28 -4.05
CA THR A 202 -11.61 -15.28 -4.61
C THR A 202 -12.25 -14.83 -5.92
N ASN A 203 -12.39 -13.51 -6.10
CA ASN A 203 -12.81 -12.91 -7.35
C ASN A 203 -11.83 -11.78 -7.72
N ALA A 204 -10.95 -12.02 -8.68
CA ALA A 204 -9.96 -11.03 -9.10
C ALA A 204 -10.56 -9.82 -9.86
N PHE A 205 -11.82 -9.90 -10.29
CA PHE A 205 -12.53 -8.79 -10.93
C PHE A 205 -13.30 -7.92 -9.93
N ASP A 206 -13.37 -8.32 -8.65
CA ASP A 206 -13.88 -7.46 -7.58
C ASP A 206 -12.78 -6.44 -7.18
N PRO A 207 -13.00 -5.12 -7.35
CA PRO A 207 -11.99 -4.11 -7.06
C PRO A 207 -11.39 -4.20 -5.66
N ALA A 208 -12.24 -4.33 -4.63
CA ALA A 208 -11.79 -4.33 -3.24
C ALA A 208 -10.94 -5.57 -2.93
N GLN A 209 -11.36 -6.76 -3.37
CA GLN A 209 -10.56 -7.97 -3.23
C GLN A 209 -9.24 -7.89 -3.99
N ASN A 210 -9.27 -7.42 -5.25
CA ASN A 210 -8.07 -7.33 -6.07
C ASN A 210 -7.04 -6.34 -5.48
N ILE A 211 -7.50 -5.16 -5.05
CA ILE A 211 -6.67 -4.15 -4.39
C ILE A 211 -6.09 -4.70 -3.08
N LYS A 212 -6.91 -5.37 -2.26
CA LYS A 212 -6.43 -5.99 -1.01
C LYS A 212 -5.36 -7.05 -1.27
N GLY A 213 -5.58 -7.95 -2.22
CA GLY A 213 -4.63 -9.00 -2.57
C GLY A 213 -3.33 -8.47 -3.17
N GLY A 214 -3.41 -7.51 -4.08
CA GLY A 214 -2.23 -6.90 -4.69
C GLY A 214 -1.43 -6.05 -3.70
N THR A 215 -2.11 -5.35 -2.80
CA THR A 215 -1.44 -4.62 -1.70
C THR A 215 -0.73 -5.57 -0.75
N ALA A 216 -1.36 -6.69 -0.37
CA ALA A 216 -0.73 -7.71 0.45
C ALA A 216 0.49 -8.37 -0.25
N TYR A 217 0.42 -8.54 -1.56
CA TYR A 217 1.56 -9.03 -2.33
C TYR A 217 2.72 -8.03 -2.37
N LEU A 218 2.44 -6.74 -2.59
CA LEU A 218 3.45 -5.68 -2.51
C LEU A 218 4.09 -5.59 -1.12
N ASP A 219 3.30 -5.68 -0.06
CA ASP A 219 3.81 -5.68 1.32
C ASP A 219 4.77 -6.84 1.58
N TRP A 220 4.37 -8.04 1.14
CA TRP A 220 5.22 -9.22 1.23
C TRP A 220 6.53 -9.06 0.44
N LEU A 221 6.47 -8.49 -0.77
CA LEU A 221 7.65 -8.21 -1.60
C LEU A 221 8.57 -7.16 -0.99
N LEU A 222 8.01 -6.09 -0.39
CA LEU A 222 8.82 -5.10 0.33
C LEU A 222 9.52 -5.75 1.52
N GLY A 223 8.84 -6.65 2.25
CA GLY A 223 9.47 -7.44 3.31
C GLY A 223 10.56 -8.40 2.81
N GLU A 224 10.36 -9.06 1.67
CA GLU A 224 11.34 -9.98 1.06
C GLU A 224 12.63 -9.27 0.63
N PHE A 225 12.52 -8.00 0.21
CA PHE A 225 13.64 -7.23 -0.33
C PHE A 225 14.04 -6.02 0.53
N ASP A 226 13.89 -6.11 1.85
CA ASP A 226 14.36 -5.10 2.82
C ASP A 226 13.88 -3.66 2.52
N ASN A 227 12.61 -3.50 2.13
CA ASN A 227 11.98 -2.27 1.65
C ASN A 227 12.60 -1.68 0.37
N GLY A 228 13.42 -2.44 -0.34
CA GLY A 228 13.97 -2.12 -1.64
C GLY A 228 12.89 -2.12 -2.72
N VAL A 229 12.26 -0.96 -2.92
CA VAL A 229 11.13 -0.78 -3.85
C VAL A 229 11.44 -1.21 -5.28
N ILE A 230 12.67 -1.00 -5.78
CA ILE A 230 13.09 -1.43 -7.11
C ILE A 230 12.88 -2.94 -7.27
N PHE A 231 13.31 -3.71 -6.27
CA PHE A 231 13.23 -5.16 -6.27
C PHE A 231 11.81 -5.65 -5.99
N ALA A 232 11.06 -4.96 -5.13
CA ALA A 232 9.66 -5.26 -4.90
C ALA A 232 8.84 -5.07 -6.19
N LEU A 233 9.04 -3.98 -6.93
CA LEU A 233 8.38 -3.75 -8.22
C LEU A 233 8.83 -4.75 -9.29
N ALA A 234 10.12 -5.07 -9.35
CA ALA A 234 10.64 -6.10 -10.24
C ALA A 234 10.02 -7.47 -9.93
N GLY A 235 9.92 -7.84 -8.65
CA GLY A 235 9.29 -9.07 -8.19
C GLY A 235 7.77 -9.08 -8.40
N TYR A 236 7.12 -7.92 -8.34
CA TYR A 236 5.69 -7.82 -8.65
C TYR A 236 5.41 -8.20 -10.11
N ASN A 237 6.22 -7.69 -11.04
CA ASN A 237 6.08 -7.95 -12.48
C ASN A 237 6.64 -9.32 -12.92
N ALA A 238 7.83 -9.70 -12.45
CA ALA A 238 8.56 -10.89 -12.92
C ALA A 238 8.49 -12.09 -11.97
N GLY A 239 7.96 -11.91 -10.76
CA GLY A 239 8.01 -12.87 -9.66
C GLY A 239 9.28 -12.75 -8.81
N GLU A 240 9.16 -12.98 -7.51
CA GLU A 240 10.27 -12.93 -6.53
C GLU A 240 11.42 -13.88 -6.88
N GLY A 241 11.10 -15.02 -7.51
CA GLY A 241 12.08 -16.02 -7.89
C GLY A 241 13.01 -15.51 -9.00
N ALA A 242 12.48 -14.71 -9.92
CA ALA A 242 13.29 -14.11 -10.98
C ALA A 242 14.29 -13.12 -10.39
N VAL A 243 13.88 -12.31 -9.41
CA VAL A 243 14.77 -11.35 -8.73
C VAL A 243 15.89 -12.09 -7.99
N ARG A 244 15.56 -13.11 -7.20
CA ARG A 244 16.55 -13.91 -6.47
C ARG A 244 17.54 -14.62 -7.40
N ASN A 245 17.03 -15.23 -8.47
CA ASN A 245 17.87 -15.97 -9.42
C ASN A 245 18.84 -15.07 -10.20
N ASN A 246 18.51 -13.79 -10.36
CA ASN A 246 19.37 -12.81 -11.03
C ASN A 246 20.18 -11.94 -10.06
N ASN A 247 20.07 -12.18 -8.75
CA ASN A 247 20.63 -11.33 -7.69
C ASN A 247 20.30 -9.84 -7.89
N GLY A 248 19.07 -9.52 -8.30
CA GLY A 248 18.72 -8.19 -8.75
C GLY A 248 17.55 -8.17 -9.73
N VAL A 249 17.32 -7.03 -10.37
CA VAL A 249 16.29 -6.87 -11.40
C VAL A 249 16.61 -7.81 -12.56
N PRO A 250 15.71 -8.74 -12.93
CA PRO A 250 15.98 -9.67 -14.02
C PRO A 250 16.10 -8.91 -15.35
N PRO A 251 16.93 -9.38 -16.29
CA PRO A 251 17.18 -8.71 -17.57
C PRO A 251 16.03 -8.93 -18.58
N TYR A 252 14.78 -8.83 -18.11
CA TYR A 252 13.59 -8.89 -18.94
C TYR A 252 13.24 -7.46 -19.36
N ALA A 253 13.14 -7.23 -20.68
CA ALA A 253 12.86 -5.88 -21.21
C ALA A 253 11.59 -5.26 -20.62
N GLU A 254 10.56 -6.08 -20.37
CA GLU A 254 9.34 -5.66 -19.70
C GLU A 254 9.60 -5.17 -18.27
N THR A 255 10.31 -5.95 -17.46
CA THR A 255 10.58 -5.62 -16.06
C THR A 255 11.51 -4.41 -15.93
N LEU A 256 12.52 -4.31 -16.78
CA LEU A 256 13.43 -3.16 -16.84
C LEU A 256 12.68 -1.86 -17.19
N ALA A 257 11.62 -1.92 -18.00
CA ALA A 257 10.78 -0.77 -18.29
C ALA A 257 9.70 -0.55 -17.20
N TYR A 258 9.22 -1.62 -16.57
CA TYR A 258 8.14 -1.59 -15.59
C TYR A 258 8.51 -0.79 -14.34
N VAL A 259 9.68 -1.06 -13.75
CA VAL A 259 10.13 -0.41 -12.51
C VAL A 259 10.12 1.13 -12.63
N PRO A 260 10.87 1.75 -13.57
CA PRO A 260 10.87 3.21 -13.68
C PRO A 260 9.51 3.77 -14.11
N LYS A 261 8.69 3.01 -14.86
CA LYS A 261 7.33 3.42 -15.23
C LYS A 261 6.42 3.55 -14.01
N VAL A 262 6.49 2.60 -13.07
CA VAL A 262 5.73 2.68 -11.81
C VAL A 262 6.24 3.82 -10.93
N LEU A 263 7.56 4.02 -10.84
CA LEU A 263 8.12 5.15 -10.08
C LEU A 263 7.72 6.51 -10.66
N SER A 264 7.69 6.64 -11.99
CA SER A 264 7.15 7.82 -12.67
C SER A 264 5.67 8.05 -12.36
N ALA A 265 4.87 6.98 -12.31
CA ALA A 265 3.47 7.06 -11.88
C ALA A 265 3.33 7.41 -10.38
N TRP A 266 4.24 6.93 -9.53
CA TRP A 266 4.27 7.23 -8.10
C TRP A 266 4.55 8.70 -7.81
N GLU A 267 5.43 9.35 -8.58
CA GLU A 267 5.68 10.80 -8.47
C GLU A 267 4.40 11.62 -8.73
N VAL A 268 3.56 11.19 -9.68
CA VAL A 268 2.25 11.82 -9.88
C VAL A 268 1.28 11.48 -8.74
N ALA A 269 1.26 10.22 -8.30
CA ALA A 269 0.36 9.74 -7.24
C ALA A 269 0.60 10.42 -5.89
N ARG A 270 1.88 10.56 -5.48
CA ARG A 270 2.26 11.19 -4.21
C ARG A 270 1.88 12.67 -4.16
N GLY A 271 1.86 13.35 -5.30
CA GLY A 271 1.39 14.74 -5.42
C GLY A 271 -0.12 14.91 -5.19
N LEU A 272 -0.90 13.83 -5.23
CA LEU A 272 -2.32 13.84 -4.87
C LEU A 272 -2.56 13.68 -3.36
N CYS A 273 -1.54 13.34 -2.58
CA CYS A 273 -1.65 13.17 -1.14
C CYS A 273 -1.71 14.53 -0.44
N MET A 274 -2.51 14.65 0.63
CA MET A 274 -2.56 15.86 1.47
C MET A 274 -1.19 16.22 2.05
N THR A 275 -0.38 15.21 2.34
CA THR A 275 1.04 15.33 2.65
C THR A 275 1.76 14.35 1.73
N PRO A 276 2.58 14.83 0.77
CA PRO A 276 3.30 13.95 -0.13
C PRO A 276 4.24 13.01 0.66
N PRO A 277 4.08 11.68 0.56
CA PRO A 277 4.97 10.72 1.21
C PRO A 277 6.39 10.84 0.69
N GLU A 278 7.43 10.66 1.52
CA GLU A 278 8.84 10.63 1.10
C GLU A 278 9.27 9.21 0.69
N LEU A 279 8.75 8.20 1.38
CA LEU A 279 8.99 6.79 1.13
C LEU A 279 7.75 6.11 0.55
N VAL A 280 7.94 4.99 -0.15
CA VAL A 280 6.82 4.15 -0.60
C VAL A 280 6.13 3.39 0.53
N THR A 281 6.65 3.50 1.75
CA THR A 281 6.07 2.96 2.99
C THR A 281 5.25 3.99 3.75
N ASP A 282 5.35 5.28 3.39
CA ASP A 282 4.68 6.36 4.12
C ASP A 282 3.18 6.41 3.82
N GLY A 283 2.41 6.77 4.84
CA GLY A 283 0.97 6.96 4.70
C GLY A 283 0.61 8.06 3.70
N CYS A 284 -0.53 7.91 3.04
CA CYS A 284 -1.07 8.92 2.14
C CYS A 284 -2.59 8.97 2.26
N VAL A 285 -3.14 10.18 2.41
CA VAL A 285 -4.57 10.44 2.26
C VAL A 285 -4.74 11.30 1.02
N PHE A 286 -5.47 10.82 0.02
CA PHE A 286 -5.67 11.56 -1.22
C PHE A 286 -6.55 12.80 -0.99
N ALA A 287 -6.14 13.93 -1.55
CA ALA A 287 -6.94 15.15 -1.60
C ALA A 287 -8.03 15.03 -2.69
N THR A 288 -9.04 14.21 -2.46
CA THR A 288 -10.18 14.09 -3.38
C THR A 288 -11.17 15.21 -3.08
N SER A 289 -11.23 16.23 -3.95
CA SER A 289 -12.25 17.27 -3.84
C SER A 289 -13.64 16.64 -3.83
N SER A 290 -14.43 16.91 -2.79
CA SER A 290 -15.85 16.59 -2.79
C SER A 290 -16.54 17.57 -3.74
N ASN A 291 -17.02 17.08 -4.88
CA ASN A 291 -17.82 17.86 -5.80
C ASN A 291 -19.30 17.58 -5.56
#